data_AF-A0A8J3NXZ3-F1
#
_entry.id   AF-A0A8J3NXZ3-F1
#
_cell.length_a   1.000
_cell.length_b   1.000
_cell.length_c   1.000
_cell.angle_alpha   90.00
_cell.angle_beta   90.00
_cell.angle_gamma   90.00
#
_symmetry.space_group_name_H-M   'P 1'
#
loop_
_entity.id
_entity.type
_entity.pdbx_description
1 polymer ?
#
loop_
_entity_poly.entity_id
_entity_poly.type
_entity_poly.pdbx_seq_one_letter_code
_entity_poly.pdbx_strand_id
1 'polypeptide(L)'
;MRGNHAVIGLLGDTFAFTFIQEYVAIQLGVAMGTYGHHVGSMHINVLDEPKVDKILAAGSTTRFEPARMPSTTTADLQVVATWEELLSTDRDRYTPGRTPDLHEYRRQVIALLLGPSYTDQQLLAAAASGTDSVARPAAVQGALF
;
A
#
# COMPACT_ATOMS: atom_id res chain seq x y z
N MET A 1 11.66 20.50 -2.82
CA MET A 1 10.55 20.99 -1.98
C MET A 1 10.98 22.20 -1.17
N ARG A 2 10.12 23.22 -0.97
CA ARG A 2 10.48 24.42 -0.17
C ARG A 2 10.64 24.11 1.33
N GLY A 3 9.84 23.18 1.83
CA GLY A 3 9.97 22.63 3.17
C GLY A 3 9.35 21.24 3.22
N ASN A 4 9.84 20.38 4.11
CA ASN A 4 9.35 19.02 4.27
C ASN A 4 9.43 18.58 5.73
N HIS A 5 8.40 17.88 6.19
CA HIS A 5 8.32 17.39 7.54
C HIS A 5 9.02 16.03 7.64
N ALA A 6 10.12 15.94 8.38
CA ALA A 6 11.02 14.79 8.36
C ALA A 6 10.39 13.48 8.85
N VAL A 7 9.37 13.54 9.71
CA VAL A 7 8.76 12.35 10.34
C VAL A 7 7.64 11.74 9.50
N ILE A 8 6.76 12.57 8.93
CA ILE A 8 5.53 12.13 8.25
C ILE A 8 5.61 12.44 6.76
N GLY A 9 5.94 13.70 6.42
CA GLY A 9 5.99 14.16 5.03
C GLY A 9 7.06 13.43 4.22
N LEU A 10 8.30 13.39 4.72
CA LEU A 10 9.42 12.79 4.01
C LEU A 10 9.15 11.34 3.58
N LEU A 11 8.53 10.54 4.44
CA LEU A 11 8.21 9.16 4.14
C LEU A 11 7.19 9.06 2.99
N GLY A 12 6.06 9.78 3.11
CA GLY A 12 5.00 9.77 2.10
C GLY A 12 5.47 10.34 0.77
N ASP A 13 6.19 11.47 0.80
CA ASP A 13 6.69 12.14 -0.39
C ASP A 13 7.75 11.30 -1.11
N THR A 14 8.70 10.70 -0.36
CA THR A 14 9.71 9.83 -0.96
C THR A 14 9.09 8.61 -1.61
N PHE A 15 8.12 7.98 -0.95
CA PHE A 15 7.37 6.86 -1.54
C PHE A 15 6.63 7.29 -2.81
N ALA A 16 5.84 8.37 -2.76
CA ALA A 16 5.04 8.81 -3.90
C ALA A 16 5.92 9.22 -5.10
N PHE A 17 6.99 9.98 -4.87
CA PHE A 17 7.86 10.42 -5.95
C PHE A 17 8.68 9.29 -6.57
N THR A 18 9.14 8.33 -5.76
CA THR A 18 9.85 7.16 -6.31
C THR A 18 8.90 6.17 -6.99
N PHE A 19 7.65 6.04 -6.54
CA PHE A 19 6.61 5.30 -7.23
C PHE A 19 6.31 5.90 -8.61
N ILE A 20 6.14 7.24 -8.69
CA ILE A 20 5.95 7.94 -9.97
C ILE A 20 7.17 7.76 -10.87
N GLN A 21 8.38 7.85 -10.33
CA GLN A 21 9.61 7.63 -11.08
C GLN A 21 9.65 6.22 -11.69
N GLU A 22 9.31 5.18 -10.92
CA GLU A 22 9.28 3.79 -11.39
C GLU A 22 8.23 3.60 -12.48
N TYR A 23 7.02 4.12 -12.28
CA TYR A 23 5.95 4.08 -13.28
C TYR A 23 6.38 4.75 -14.59
N VAL A 24 6.94 5.97 -14.53
CA VAL A 24 7.41 6.67 -15.73
C VAL A 24 8.54 5.91 -16.43
N ALA A 25 9.47 5.32 -15.68
CA ALA A 25 10.54 4.50 -16.26
C ALA A 25 9.99 3.28 -17.02
N ILE A 26 8.98 2.60 -16.47
CA ILE A 26 8.26 1.51 -17.12
C ILE A 26 7.60 1.99 -18.42
N GLN A 27 6.89 3.11 -18.38
CA GLN A 27 6.19 3.65 -19.54
C GLN A 27 7.14 4.08 -20.67
N LEU A 28 8.35 4.51 -20.33
CA LEU A 28 9.38 4.89 -21.30
C LEU A 28 10.26 3.71 -21.74
N GLY A 29 10.13 2.53 -21.12
CA GLY A 29 10.98 1.38 -21.41
C GLY A 29 12.45 1.58 -21.02
N VAL A 30 12.71 2.40 -19.99
CA VAL A 30 14.07 2.72 -19.51
C VAL A 30 14.33 2.17 -18.12
N ALA A 31 15.60 2.04 -17.75
CA ALA A 31 15.98 1.63 -16.41
C ALA A 31 15.72 2.75 -15.38
N MET A 32 15.36 2.35 -14.16
CA MET A 32 15.25 3.23 -13.00
C MET A 32 16.62 3.86 -12.67
N GLY A 33 16.68 5.19 -12.71
CA GLY A 33 17.85 5.96 -12.29
C GLY A 33 17.87 6.30 -10.79
N THR A 34 18.73 7.24 -10.42
CA THR A 34 18.86 7.74 -9.05
C THR A 34 17.81 8.79 -8.72
N TYR A 35 17.25 8.73 -7.51
CA TYR A 35 16.34 9.74 -6.97
C TYR A 35 17.09 10.75 -6.09
N GLY A 36 16.89 12.05 -6.34
CA GLY A 36 17.44 13.14 -5.54
C GLY A 36 16.32 13.91 -4.82
N HIS A 37 16.37 13.96 -3.49
CA HIS A 37 15.38 14.67 -2.68
C HIS A 37 15.96 15.97 -2.11
N HIS A 38 15.66 17.10 -2.77
CA HIS A 38 16.15 18.41 -2.34
C HIS A 38 15.07 19.16 -1.54
N VAL A 39 15.41 19.62 -0.33
CA VAL A 39 14.48 20.32 0.56
C VAL A 39 15.12 21.61 1.07
N GLY A 40 14.41 22.74 0.93
CA GLY A 40 14.87 24.03 1.45
C GLY A 40 14.88 24.09 2.98
N SER A 41 13.78 23.66 3.61
CA SER A 41 13.64 23.57 5.06
C SER A 41 13.13 22.19 5.51
N MET A 42 14.04 21.31 5.92
CA MET A 42 13.68 20.07 6.60
C MET A 42 13.40 20.36 8.07
N HIS A 43 12.26 19.93 8.60
CA HIS A 43 11.86 20.25 9.97
C HIS A 43 11.11 19.10 10.64
N ILE A 44 11.11 19.13 11.97
CA ILE A 44 10.34 18.25 12.85
C ILE A 44 9.42 19.18 13.66
N ASN A 45 8.13 18.85 13.76
CA ASN A 45 7.24 19.54 14.67
C ASN A 45 7.61 19.20 16.12
N VAL A 46 7.57 20.18 17.02
CA VAL A 46 7.82 19.98 18.46
C VAL A 46 6.90 18.89 19.04
N LEU A 47 5.66 18.82 18.56
CA LEU A 47 4.70 17.79 18.99
C LEU A 47 5.09 16.36 18.56
N ASP A 48 5.95 16.22 17.56
CA ASP A 48 6.45 14.93 17.09
C ASP A 48 7.75 14.48 17.81
N GLU A 49 8.35 15.30 18.69
CA GLU A 49 9.58 14.95 19.41
C GLU A 49 9.50 13.59 20.14
N PRO A 50 8.44 13.28 20.92
CA PRO A 50 8.34 11.98 21.58
C PRO A 50 8.26 10.79 20.61
N LYS A 51 7.76 11.02 19.39
CA LYS A 51 7.70 10.00 18.34
C LYS A 51 9.07 9.79 17.71
N VAL A 52 9.82 10.88 17.48
CA VAL A 52 11.18 10.82 16.97
C VAL A 52 12.08 10.05 17.93
N ASP A 53 12.01 10.34 19.23
CA ASP A 53 12.80 9.63 20.24
C ASP A 53 12.54 8.11 20.21
N LYS A 54 11.27 7.70 20.09
CA LYS A 54 10.91 6.29 19.97
C LYS A 54 11.46 5.64 18.69
N ILE A 55 11.40 6.34 17.56
CA ILE A 55 11.93 5.83 16.29
C ILE A 55 13.45 5.63 16.39
N LEU A 56 14.17 6.62 16.95
CA LEU A 56 15.62 6.56 17.14
C LEU A 56 16.01 5.46 18.12
N ALA A 57 15.29 5.32 19.23
CA ALA A 57 15.54 4.28 20.24
C ALA A 57 15.24 2.86 19.73
N ALA A 58 14.26 2.69 18.83
CA ALA A 58 13.93 1.39 18.25
C ALA A 58 15.10 0.82 17.41
N GLY A 59 15.92 1.67 16.80
CA GLY A 59 17.19 1.28 16.16
C GLY A 59 17.05 0.18 15.09
N SER A 60 15.86 0.02 14.50
CA SER A 60 15.58 -1.11 13.61
C SER A 60 16.47 -1.08 12.36
N THR A 61 17.21 -2.16 12.15
CA THR A 61 18.00 -2.40 10.92
C THR A 61 17.28 -3.33 9.95
N THR A 62 16.04 -3.72 10.25
CA THR A 62 15.27 -4.63 9.40
C THR A 62 15.05 -3.97 8.04
N ARG A 63 15.56 -4.63 7.00
CA ARG A 63 15.40 -4.19 5.62
C ARG A 63 14.43 -5.12 4.92
N PHE A 64 13.42 -4.53 4.29
CA PHE A 64 12.55 -5.22 3.37
C PHE A 64 13.02 -4.91 1.95
N GLU A 65 13.08 -5.93 1.10
CA GLU A 65 13.30 -5.71 -0.31
C GLU A 65 12.05 -5.04 -0.91
N PRO A 66 12.19 -3.89 -1.58
CA PRO A 66 11.05 -3.21 -2.17
C PRO A 66 10.47 -4.06 -3.30
N ALA A 67 9.15 -4.25 -3.29
CA ALA A 67 8.45 -4.87 -4.40
C ALA A 67 8.61 -3.99 -5.65
N ARG A 68 9.00 -4.60 -6.77
CA ARG A 68 9.15 -3.90 -8.05
C ARG A 68 7.81 -3.82 -8.76
N MET A 69 7.51 -2.66 -9.33
CA MET A 69 6.31 -2.49 -10.14
C MET A 69 6.44 -3.34 -11.42
N PRO A 70 5.45 -4.21 -11.73
CA PRO A 70 5.44 -4.95 -12.99
C PRO A 70 5.16 -4.01 -14.16
N SER A 71 5.25 -4.49 -15.40
CA SER A 71 4.76 -3.75 -16.57
C SER A 71 3.32 -3.29 -16.32
N THR A 72 3.10 -1.97 -16.32
CA THR A 72 1.88 -1.34 -15.82
C THR A 72 1.40 -0.27 -16.78
N THR A 73 0.17 -0.43 -17.26
CA THR A 73 -0.49 0.55 -18.12
C THR A 73 -1.33 1.54 -17.30
N THR A 74 -1.79 2.61 -17.93
CA THR A 74 -2.78 3.51 -17.30
C THR A 74 -4.08 2.79 -16.96
N ALA A 75 -4.51 1.82 -17.77
CA ALA A 75 -5.71 1.03 -17.52
C ALA A 75 -5.58 0.18 -16.25
N ASP A 76 -4.39 -0.39 -15.99
CA ASP A 76 -4.11 -1.10 -14.75
C ASP A 76 -4.27 -0.21 -13.51
N LEU A 77 -3.79 1.03 -13.58
CA LEU A 77 -3.93 1.99 -12.48
C LEU A 77 -5.39 2.42 -12.28
N GLN A 78 -6.17 2.53 -13.36
CA GLN A 78 -7.60 2.82 -13.29
C GLN A 78 -8.36 1.72 -12.54
N VAL A 79 -8.02 0.44 -12.75
CA VAL A 79 -8.62 -0.67 -11.99
C VAL A 79 -8.37 -0.50 -10.49
N VAL A 80 -7.14 -0.18 -10.09
CA VAL A 80 -6.80 0.06 -8.67
C VAL A 80 -7.56 1.27 -8.12
N ALA A 81 -7.63 2.38 -8.88
CA ALA A 81 -8.37 3.58 -8.47
C ALA A 81 -9.87 3.33 -8.32
N THR A 82 -10.48 2.54 -9.22
CA THR A 82 -11.89 2.13 -9.08
C THR A 82 -12.10 1.32 -7.80
N TRP A 83 -11.20 0.39 -7.48
CA TRP A 83 -11.28 -0.36 -6.22
C TRP A 83 -11.08 0.53 -5.00
N GLU A 84 -10.14 1.47 -5.04
CA GLU A 84 -9.98 2.46 -3.98
C GLU A 84 -11.29 3.21 -3.72
N GLU A 85 -11.94 3.72 -4.77
CA GLU A 85 -13.19 4.48 -4.66
C GLU A 85 -14.33 3.60 -4.11
N LEU A 86 -14.44 2.35 -4.55
CA LEU A 86 -15.46 1.42 -4.06
C LEU A 86 -15.26 1.09 -2.58
N LEU A 87 -14.01 0.90 -2.15
CA LEU A 87 -13.67 0.55 -0.78
C LEU A 87 -13.81 1.76 0.15
N SER A 88 -13.33 2.94 -0.26
CA SER A 88 -13.37 4.16 0.55
C SER A 88 -14.80 4.70 0.77
N THR A 89 -15.72 4.36 -0.14
CA THR A 89 -17.15 4.71 -0.04
C THR A 89 -18.03 3.59 0.51
N ASP A 90 -17.43 2.50 1.01
CA ASP A 90 -18.14 1.31 1.53
C ASP A 90 -19.15 0.70 0.55
N ARG A 91 -18.96 0.92 -0.75
CA ARG A 91 -19.87 0.42 -1.80
C ARG A 91 -19.61 -1.04 -2.16
N ASP A 92 -18.42 -1.56 -1.83
CA ASP A 92 -18.08 -2.93 -2.14
C ASP A 92 -17.05 -3.55 -1.17
N ARG A 93 -16.86 -4.87 -1.29
CA ARG A 93 -15.85 -5.68 -0.61
C ARG A 93 -14.98 -6.39 -1.64
N TYR A 94 -13.67 -6.26 -1.49
CA TYR A 94 -12.71 -6.91 -2.39
C TYR A 94 -12.42 -8.34 -1.94
N THR A 95 -12.38 -9.26 -2.91
CA THR A 95 -11.77 -10.58 -2.75
C THR A 95 -10.87 -10.85 -3.96
N PRO A 96 -9.73 -11.56 -3.80
CA PRO A 96 -8.78 -11.79 -4.90
C PRO A 96 -9.41 -12.45 -6.13
N GLY A 97 -10.41 -13.30 -5.94
CA GLY A 97 -11.14 -13.99 -7.03
C GLY A 97 -11.95 -13.07 -7.94
N ARG A 98 -12.16 -11.79 -7.59
CA ARG A 98 -12.83 -10.81 -8.46
C ARG A 98 -11.92 -10.19 -9.50
N THR A 99 -10.61 -10.35 -9.33
CA THR A 99 -9.60 -9.86 -10.28
C THR A 99 -8.56 -10.96 -10.54
N PRO A 100 -8.97 -12.13 -11.07
CA PRO A 100 -8.05 -13.25 -11.26
C PRO A 100 -6.93 -12.91 -12.26
N ASP A 101 -7.23 -12.08 -13.25
CA ASP A 101 -6.30 -11.68 -14.32
C ASP A 101 -5.35 -10.54 -13.91
N LEU A 102 -5.58 -9.91 -12.76
CA LEU A 102 -4.77 -8.79 -12.31
C LEU A 102 -3.45 -9.27 -11.71
N HIS A 103 -2.33 -8.65 -12.08
CA HIS A 103 -1.02 -9.01 -11.54
C HIS A 103 -0.99 -8.95 -10.01
N GLU A 104 -0.26 -9.87 -9.37
CA GLU A 104 -0.22 -10.02 -7.91
C GLU A 104 0.12 -8.72 -7.17
N TYR A 105 1.15 -7.99 -7.62
CA TYR A 105 1.51 -6.66 -7.11
C TYR A 105 0.28 -5.75 -6.91
N ARG A 106 -0.64 -5.69 -7.88
CA ARG A 106 -1.82 -4.80 -7.82
C ARG A 106 -2.90 -5.37 -6.91
N ARG A 107 -3.05 -6.70 -6.85
CA ARG A 107 -3.94 -7.35 -5.86
C ARG A 107 -3.47 -7.05 -4.44
N GLN A 108 -2.15 -7.06 -4.20
CA GLN A 108 -1.58 -6.68 -2.90
C GLN A 108 -1.85 -5.20 -2.59
N VAL A 109 -1.69 -4.29 -3.56
CA VAL A 109 -2.06 -2.87 -3.38
C VAL A 109 -3.53 -2.71 -3.01
N ILE A 110 -4.46 -3.37 -3.72
CA ILE A 110 -5.89 -3.31 -3.38
C ILE A 110 -6.16 -3.91 -1.99
N ALA A 111 -5.47 -5.00 -1.64
CA ALA A 111 -5.60 -5.60 -0.32
C ALA A 111 -5.16 -4.66 0.82
N LEU A 112 -4.13 -3.82 0.60
CA LEU A 112 -3.72 -2.80 1.58
C LEU A 112 -4.80 -1.73 1.81
N LEU A 113 -5.63 -1.43 0.80
CA LEU A 113 -6.72 -0.46 0.90
C LEU A 113 -7.89 -0.95 1.75
N LEU A 114 -7.98 -2.26 2.02
CA LEU A 114 -9.00 -2.83 2.91
C LEU A 114 -8.84 -2.34 4.37
N GLY A 115 -7.64 -1.90 4.75
CA GLY A 115 -7.34 -1.37 6.07
C GLY A 115 -7.52 -2.38 7.24
N PRO A 116 -7.35 -1.91 8.49
CA PRO A 116 -7.47 -2.75 9.69
C PRO A 116 -8.87 -3.35 9.91
N SER A 117 -9.92 -2.75 9.33
CA SER A 117 -11.29 -3.27 9.39
C SER A 117 -11.46 -4.65 8.73
N TYR A 118 -10.43 -5.13 8.03
CA TYR A 118 -10.41 -6.40 7.29
C TYR A 118 -9.27 -7.35 7.68
N THR A 119 -8.46 -7.01 8.69
CA THR A 119 -7.30 -7.84 9.08
C THR A 119 -7.56 -8.38 10.48
N ASP A 120 -7.88 -9.67 10.62
CA ASP A 120 -6.95 -10.45 11.43
C ASP A 120 -6.76 -11.92 11.01
N GLN A 121 -7.51 -12.48 10.06
CA GLN A 121 -7.37 -13.93 9.75
C GLN A 121 -7.32 -14.33 8.27
N GLN A 122 -7.86 -13.52 7.34
CA GLN A 122 -8.03 -13.98 5.94
C GLN A 122 -6.88 -13.58 4.99
N LEU A 123 -6.27 -12.41 5.18
CA LEU A 123 -5.14 -11.96 4.32
C LEU A 123 -3.85 -12.74 4.58
N LEU A 124 -3.57 -13.10 5.84
CA LEU A 124 -2.43 -13.96 6.20
C LEU A 124 -2.59 -15.39 5.66
N ALA A 125 -3.82 -15.91 5.61
CA ALA A 125 -4.10 -17.22 5.04
C ALA A 125 -3.94 -17.23 3.52
N ALA A 126 -4.46 -16.22 2.81
CA ALA A 126 -4.41 -16.16 1.35
C ALA A 126 -2.98 -15.96 0.79
N ALA A 127 -2.10 -15.28 1.53
CA ALA A 127 -0.69 -15.15 1.16
C ALA A 127 0.12 -16.43 1.43
N ALA A 128 -0.34 -17.29 2.35
CA ALA A 128 0.34 -18.54 2.73
C ALA A 128 -0.14 -19.76 1.91
N SER A 129 -1.39 -19.77 1.43
CA SER A 129 -1.98 -20.90 0.71
C SER A 129 -2.05 -20.66 -0.79
N GLY A 130 -0.96 -20.92 -1.51
CA GLY A 130 -0.97 -21.08 -2.97
C GLY A 130 -1.79 -22.30 -3.46
N THR A 131 -3.00 -22.51 -2.94
CA THR A 131 -3.89 -23.62 -3.26
C THR A 131 -5.36 -23.22 -3.06
N ASP A 132 -6.16 -23.61 -4.05
CA ASP A 132 -7.62 -23.51 -4.15
C ASP A 132 -8.41 -23.92 -2.90
N SER A 133 -9.61 -23.34 -2.81
CA SER A 133 -10.75 -23.64 -1.92
C SER A 133 -10.84 -22.79 -0.65
N VAL A 134 -11.82 -21.86 -0.64
CA VAL A 134 -12.33 -21.25 0.60
C VAL A 134 -13.84 -21.49 0.67
N ALA A 135 -14.24 -22.30 1.65
CA ALA A 135 -15.63 -22.51 2.04
C ALA A 135 -16.23 -21.25 2.70
N ARG A 136 -17.53 -21.02 2.46
CA ARG A 136 -18.33 -19.93 3.05
C ARG A 136 -18.51 -20.16 4.56
N PRO A 137 -18.35 -19.14 5.43
CA PRO A 137 -18.86 -19.23 6.80
C PRO A 137 -20.38 -19.01 6.81
N ALA A 138 -21.06 -19.82 7.61
CA ALA A 138 -22.50 -19.81 7.80
C ALA A 138 -23.02 -18.50 8.43
N ALA A 139 -24.18 -18.06 7.96
CA ALA A 139 -24.94 -16.97 8.57
C ALA A 139 -25.30 -17.35 10.02
N VAL A 140 -24.88 -16.53 10.98
CA VAL A 140 -25.39 -16.63 12.34
C VAL A 140 -26.79 -16.03 12.37
N GLN A 141 -27.75 -16.91 12.54
CA GLN A 141 -29.15 -16.65 12.76
C GLN A 141 -29.37 -16.51 14.27
N GLY A 142 -29.89 -15.35 14.71
CA GLY A 142 -30.38 -15.13 16.08
C GLY A 142 -31.40 -14.00 16.03
N ALA A 143 -32.70 -14.29 15.93
CA ALA A 143 -33.60 -14.73 17.00
C ALA A 143 -33.87 -13.63 18.04
N LEU A 144 -35.02 -12.99 17.83
CA LEU A 144 -35.91 -12.31 18.79
C LEU A 144 -35.56 -12.48 20.28
N PHE A 145 -35.42 -11.36 21.00
CA PHE A 145 -36.38 -10.86 22.00
C PHE A 145 -36.10 -9.38 22.28
#